data_AF-A0A0F6NZJ2-F1
#
_entry.id   AF-A0A0F6NZJ2-F1
#
_cell.length_a   1.000
_cell.length_b   1.000
_cell.length_c   1.000
_cell.angle_alpha   90.00
_cell.angle_beta   90.00
_cell.angle_gamma   90.00
#
_symmetry.space_group_name_H-M   'P 1'
#
loop_
_entity.id
_entity.type
_entity.pdbx_description
1 polymer ?
#
loop_
_entity_poly.entity_id
_entity_poly.type
_entity_poly.pdbx_seq_one_letter_code
_entity_poly.pdbx_strand_id
1 'polypeptide(L)'
;GFTKSYPTNGEFICPSSGKPCSCGEGKVLNCESSAGAATYGGHRPVSYNEIDGSLYKEKELIFPPELVLRNNLPLKLHGFGGIRWYRPLKLKQLLNLRSLYPAAKLVVGNTEVGIEVNFKNAQYPILISVTHVPELNVLSIKENGIDIGSSVRLSRLQEVLREVIAEREIHETSSCRAISDQLKWFAGKQVKNVASVGGNICTAAPISH
;
A
#
# COMPACT_ATOMS: atom_id res chain seq x y z
N GLY A 1 17.44 -0.95 -50.45
CA GLY A 1 17.25 -2.21 -49.72
C GLY A 1 18.39 -2.39 -48.75
N PHE A 2 18.10 -2.67 -47.48
CA PHE A 2 18.86 -3.58 -46.63
C PHE A 2 17.92 -4.05 -45.51
N THR A 3 17.88 -5.36 -45.39
CA THR A 3 16.92 -6.25 -44.73
C THR A 3 16.95 -6.15 -43.20
N LYS A 4 15.76 -6.03 -42.59
CA LYS A 4 15.54 -6.31 -41.15
C LYS A 4 15.56 -7.82 -40.94
N SER A 5 16.56 -8.33 -40.23
CA SER A 5 16.56 -9.69 -39.68
C SER A 5 15.77 -9.68 -38.36
N TYR A 6 14.62 -10.35 -38.35
CA TYR A 6 13.86 -10.63 -37.13
C TYR A 6 14.51 -11.81 -36.39
N PRO A 7 14.72 -11.75 -35.06
CA PRO A 7 15.03 -12.95 -34.28
C PRO A 7 13.76 -13.80 -34.18
N THR A 8 13.80 -14.96 -34.83
CA THR A 8 12.88 -16.07 -34.63
C THR A 8 13.18 -16.73 -33.28
N ASN A 9 12.47 -16.31 -32.24
CA ASN A 9 12.02 -17.13 -31.09
C ASN A 9 11.35 -16.18 -30.07
N GLY A 10 10.02 -16.17 -30.06
CA GLY A 10 9.21 -15.31 -29.20
C GLY A 10 9.15 -15.81 -27.77
N GLU A 11 10.13 -15.45 -26.94
CA GLU A 11 10.01 -15.58 -25.49
C GLU A 11 9.19 -14.41 -24.93
N PHE A 12 8.01 -14.72 -24.37
CA PHE A 12 7.15 -13.74 -23.70
C PHE A 12 7.79 -13.31 -22.38
N ILE A 13 7.94 -12.00 -22.14
CA ILE A 13 8.55 -11.47 -20.91
C ILE A 13 7.47 -11.12 -19.89
N CYS A 14 7.59 -11.64 -18.66
CA CYS A 14 6.61 -11.46 -17.60
C CYS A 14 6.57 -10.01 -17.09
N PRO A 15 5.40 -9.33 -17.06
CA PRO A 15 5.28 -8.00 -16.45
C PRO A 15 5.61 -7.97 -14.95
N SER A 16 5.45 -9.11 -14.25
CA SER A 16 5.67 -9.21 -12.80
C SER A 16 7.14 -9.37 -12.42
N SER A 17 7.96 -10.03 -13.26
CA SER A 17 9.36 -10.36 -12.94
C SER A 17 10.38 -9.75 -13.91
N GLY A 18 9.96 -9.26 -15.08
CA GLY A 18 10.85 -8.70 -16.09
C GLY A 18 11.75 -9.72 -16.81
N LYS A 19 11.48 -11.03 -16.64
CA LYS A 19 12.22 -12.14 -17.25
C LYS A 19 11.32 -12.95 -18.22
N PRO A 20 11.90 -13.71 -19.17
CA PRO A 20 11.16 -14.67 -19.99
C PRO A 20 10.30 -15.61 -19.12
N CYS A 21 9.02 -15.77 -19.48
CA CYS A 21 8.10 -16.70 -18.81
C CYS A 21 7.14 -17.37 -19.80
N SER A 22 6.72 -18.59 -19.50
CA SER A 22 5.87 -19.40 -20.39
C SER A 22 4.37 -19.09 -20.28
N CYS A 23 3.99 -17.90 -19.79
CA CYS A 23 2.60 -17.54 -19.50
C CYS A 23 1.77 -17.14 -20.74
N GLY A 24 2.11 -17.65 -21.92
CA GLY A 24 1.50 -17.29 -23.21
C GLY A 24 0.02 -17.66 -23.33
N GLU A 25 -0.70 -16.88 -24.16
CA GLU A 25 -2.14 -16.90 -24.39
C GLU A 25 -2.73 -18.30 -24.62
N GLY A 26 -3.61 -18.73 -23.71
CA GLY A 26 -4.41 -19.95 -23.88
C GLY A 26 -5.47 -19.75 -24.97
N LYS A 27 -5.52 -20.66 -25.96
CA LYS A 27 -6.49 -20.69 -27.05
C LYS A 27 -7.93 -20.52 -26.55
N VAL A 28 -8.65 -19.56 -27.13
CA VAL A 28 -10.11 -19.44 -27.06
C VAL A 28 -10.71 -20.64 -27.79
N LEU A 29 -11.24 -21.60 -27.04
CA LEU A 29 -12.08 -22.67 -27.59
C LEU A 29 -13.53 -22.17 -27.62
N ASN A 30 -14.01 -21.96 -28.84
CA ASN A 30 -15.41 -21.66 -29.15
C ASN A 30 -16.24 -22.94 -28.97
N CYS A 31 -17.27 -22.93 -28.12
CA CYS A 31 -18.32 -23.94 -28.18
C CYS A 31 -19.69 -23.34 -27.87
N GLU A 32 -20.61 -23.51 -28.81
CA GLU A 32 -22.00 -23.11 -28.73
C GLU A 32 -22.80 -23.99 -27.77
N SER A 33 -23.77 -23.33 -27.12
CA SER A 33 -25.01 -23.83 -26.51
C SER A 33 -25.00 -24.71 -25.24
N SER A 34 -25.86 -24.24 -24.32
CA SER A 34 -26.65 -24.93 -23.29
C SER A 34 -26.06 -25.16 -21.89
N ALA A 35 -26.45 -24.24 -21.00
CA ALA A 35 -26.87 -24.42 -19.59
C ALA A 35 -25.95 -25.12 -18.57
N GLY A 36 -25.44 -24.32 -17.62
CA GLY A 36 -25.26 -24.72 -16.22
C GLY A 36 -23.81 -24.80 -15.71
N ALA A 37 -23.54 -24.05 -14.64
CA ALA A 37 -22.37 -24.08 -13.74
C ALA A 37 -21.04 -23.46 -14.26
N ALA A 38 -20.78 -22.23 -13.82
CA ALA A 38 -19.46 -21.60 -13.93
C ALA A 38 -18.45 -22.32 -13.02
N THR A 39 -17.50 -23.02 -13.64
CA THR A 39 -16.35 -23.63 -12.96
C THR A 39 -15.21 -22.62 -12.86
N TYR A 40 -14.78 -22.33 -11.64
CA TYR A 40 -13.59 -21.52 -11.38
C TYR A 40 -12.35 -22.29 -11.89
N GLY A 41 -11.59 -21.65 -12.77
CA GLY A 41 -10.33 -22.19 -13.29
C GLY A 41 -9.39 -22.59 -12.15
N GLY A 42 -8.97 -23.85 -12.16
CA GLY A 42 -8.08 -24.41 -11.15
C GLY A 42 -6.74 -23.71 -11.16
N HIS A 43 -6.45 -22.97 -10.09
CA HIS A 43 -5.10 -22.44 -9.84
C HIS A 43 -4.23 -23.61 -9.42
N ARG A 44 -3.30 -24.02 -10.29
CA ARG A 44 -2.29 -25.03 -9.96
C ARG A 44 -1.22 -24.34 -9.09
N PRO A 45 -0.92 -24.84 -7.88
CA PRO A 45 0.17 -24.30 -7.08
C PRO A 45 1.48 -24.53 -7.82
N VAL A 46 2.21 -23.47 -8.16
CA VAL A 46 3.57 -23.57 -8.65
C VAL A 46 4.47 -23.68 -7.42
N SER A 47 5.05 -24.87 -7.21
CA SER A 47 6.03 -25.11 -6.16
C SER A 47 7.40 -24.63 -6.63
N TYR A 48 7.89 -23.51 -6.09
CA TYR A 48 9.25 -23.03 -6.30
C TYR A 48 10.10 -23.39 -5.08
N ASN A 49 10.47 -24.66 -4.94
CA ASN A 49 11.34 -25.12 -3.85
C ASN A 49 12.80 -25.20 -4.33
N GLU A 50 13.46 -24.05 -4.43
CA GLU A 50 14.93 -23.94 -4.43
C GLU A 50 15.42 -23.20 -3.16
N ILE A 51 14.70 -23.36 -2.05
CA ILE A 51 15.04 -22.71 -0.78
C ILE A 51 15.30 -23.81 0.25
N ASP A 52 16.47 -23.80 0.87
CA ASP A 52 16.83 -24.70 1.97
C ASP A 52 15.86 -24.49 3.14
N GLY A 53 14.99 -25.48 3.35
CA GLY A 53 13.87 -25.44 4.30
C GLY A 53 14.30 -25.65 5.77
N SER A 54 15.59 -25.84 6.05
CA SER A 54 16.11 -26.11 7.39
C SER A 54 16.05 -24.91 8.36
N LEU A 55 15.75 -23.70 7.86
CA LEU A 55 15.66 -22.47 8.68
C LEU A 55 14.29 -22.20 9.31
N TYR A 56 13.26 -22.98 9.01
CA TYR A 56 11.88 -22.67 9.41
C TYR A 56 11.38 -23.62 10.50
N LYS A 57 10.96 -23.06 11.65
CA LYS A 57 10.11 -23.80 12.61
C LYS A 57 8.77 -24.08 11.93
N GLU A 58 8.52 -25.35 11.64
CA GLU A 58 7.37 -25.86 10.90
C GLU A 58 6.03 -25.40 11.50
N LYS A 59 5.32 -24.51 10.79
CA LYS A 59 3.84 -24.33 10.70
C LYS A 59 3.40 -22.94 10.20
N GLU A 60 4.28 -21.97 10.06
CA GLU A 60 3.93 -20.66 9.51
C GLU A 60 4.03 -20.64 7.98
N LEU A 61 3.13 -19.93 7.31
CA LEU A 61 3.19 -19.75 5.86
C LEU A 61 4.42 -18.92 5.50
N ILE A 62 5.20 -19.39 4.51
CA ILE A 62 6.32 -18.61 3.98
C ILE A 62 5.79 -17.35 3.26
N PHE A 63 6.50 -16.24 3.42
CA PHE A 63 6.22 -15.04 2.62
C PHE A 63 6.60 -15.32 1.15
N PRO A 64 5.71 -15.04 0.17
CA PRO A 64 5.99 -15.33 -1.24
C PRO A 64 7.30 -14.66 -1.72
N PRO A 65 8.31 -15.43 -2.17
CA PRO A 65 9.61 -14.89 -2.58
C PRO A 65 9.50 -13.82 -3.67
N GLU A 66 8.52 -13.94 -4.56
CA GLU A 66 8.29 -13.00 -5.67
C GLU A 66 7.93 -11.59 -5.16
N LEU A 67 7.28 -11.50 -4.00
CA LEU A 67 6.93 -10.21 -3.39
C LEU A 67 8.13 -9.56 -2.70
N VAL A 68 9.11 -10.33 -2.23
CA VAL A 68 10.37 -9.81 -1.65
C VAL A 68 11.21 -9.14 -2.74
N LEU A 69 11.27 -9.76 -3.92
CA LEU A 69 12.06 -9.27 -5.06
C LEU A 69 11.35 -8.16 -5.86
N ARG A 70 10.11 -7.84 -5.50
CA ARG A 70 9.28 -6.90 -6.27
C ARG A 70 9.74 -5.46 -6.06
N ASN A 71 10.08 -4.81 -7.16
CA ASN A 71 10.30 -3.36 -7.16
C ASN A 71 8.98 -2.61 -7.01
N ASN A 72 9.00 -1.56 -6.19
CA ASN A 72 7.88 -0.61 -6.14
C ASN A 72 7.87 0.24 -7.41
N LEU A 73 6.77 0.18 -8.16
CA LEU A 73 6.54 1.01 -9.34
C LEU A 73 5.40 2.02 -9.09
N PRO A 74 5.46 3.25 -9.64
CA PRO A 74 4.31 4.13 -9.61
C PRO A 74 3.11 3.45 -10.28
N LEU A 75 1.92 3.60 -9.71
CA LEU A 75 0.71 2.98 -10.25
C LEU A 75 -0.30 4.04 -10.70
N LYS A 76 -1.02 3.71 -11.77
CA LYS A 76 -2.20 4.42 -12.26
C LYS A 76 -3.24 3.38 -12.63
N LEU A 77 -4.36 3.39 -11.92
CA LEU A 77 -5.45 2.44 -12.09
C LEU A 77 -6.73 3.17 -12.46
N HIS A 78 -7.58 2.48 -13.23
CA HIS A 78 -8.90 2.93 -13.62
C HIS A 78 -9.92 1.97 -12.99
N GLY A 79 -10.85 2.53 -12.22
CA GLY A 79 -11.95 1.82 -11.59
C GLY A 79 -13.28 2.07 -12.30
N PHE A 80 -14.29 1.33 -11.88
CA PHE A 80 -15.67 1.54 -12.29
C PHE A 80 -16.14 2.98 -11.99
N GLY A 81 -17.08 3.49 -12.79
CA GLY A 81 -17.59 4.85 -12.63
C GLY A 81 -16.58 5.95 -12.97
N GLY A 82 -15.49 5.63 -13.69
CA GLY A 82 -14.49 6.61 -14.11
C GLY A 82 -13.49 7.02 -13.02
N ILE A 83 -13.48 6.31 -11.88
CA ILE A 83 -12.55 6.57 -10.79
C ILE A 83 -11.11 6.31 -11.26
N ARG A 84 -10.21 7.25 -10.96
CA ARG A 84 -8.78 7.11 -11.23
C ARG A 84 -8.01 7.09 -9.91
N TRP A 85 -7.15 6.09 -9.76
CA TRP A 85 -6.32 5.94 -8.56
C TRP A 85 -4.84 5.99 -8.93
N TYR A 86 -4.08 6.84 -8.23
CA TYR A 86 -2.66 7.04 -8.45
C TYR A 86 -1.85 6.67 -7.21
N ARG A 87 -0.68 6.06 -7.40
CA ARG A 87 0.34 5.83 -6.36
C ARG A 87 1.68 6.40 -6.82
N PRO A 88 2.00 7.66 -6.52
CA PRO A 88 3.35 8.18 -6.69
C PRO A 88 4.33 7.50 -5.71
N LEU A 89 5.62 7.49 -6.08
CA LEU A 89 6.70 7.01 -5.22
C LEU A 89 7.66 8.14 -4.79
N LYS A 90 7.46 9.35 -5.32
CA LYS A 90 8.30 10.51 -5.06
C LYS A 90 7.44 11.72 -4.73
N LEU A 91 7.91 12.58 -3.82
CA LEU A 91 7.18 13.79 -3.43
C LEU A 91 6.89 14.70 -4.63
N LYS A 92 7.85 14.88 -5.54
CA LYS A 92 7.65 15.67 -6.76
C LYS A 92 6.48 15.16 -7.62
N GLN A 93 6.31 13.83 -7.73
CA GLN A 93 5.19 13.25 -8.49
C GLN A 93 3.85 13.52 -7.79
N LEU A 94 3.83 13.41 -6.47
CA LEU A 94 2.64 13.75 -5.67
C LEU A 94 2.25 15.22 -5.86
N LEU A 95 3.20 16.15 -5.75
CA LEU A 95 2.95 17.58 -5.94
C LEU A 95 2.42 17.89 -7.34
N ASN A 96 3.00 17.27 -8.38
CA ASN A 96 2.50 17.41 -9.75
C ASN A 96 1.07 16.89 -9.90
N LEU A 97 0.76 15.71 -9.34
CA LEU A 97 -0.60 15.17 -9.36
C LEU A 97 -1.59 16.07 -8.60
N ARG A 98 -1.17 16.64 -7.47
CA ARG A 98 -1.98 17.57 -6.68
C ARG A 98 -2.24 18.88 -7.42
N SER A 99 -1.25 19.38 -8.17
CA SER A 99 -1.40 20.56 -9.02
C SER A 99 -2.33 20.31 -10.21
N LEU A 100 -2.24 19.13 -10.85
CA LEU A 100 -3.11 18.74 -11.96
C LEU A 100 -4.54 18.47 -11.50
N TYR A 101 -4.70 17.94 -10.29
CA TYR A 101 -5.98 17.57 -9.72
C TYR A 101 -6.14 18.14 -8.30
N PRO A 102 -6.42 19.46 -8.16
CA PRO A 102 -6.54 20.11 -6.85
C PRO A 102 -7.68 19.55 -5.98
N ALA A 103 -8.69 18.93 -6.59
CA ALA A 103 -9.80 18.27 -5.89
C ALA A 103 -9.53 16.79 -5.56
N ALA A 104 -8.39 16.22 -5.97
CA ALA A 104 -8.10 14.81 -5.73
C ALA A 104 -7.96 14.53 -4.23
N LYS A 105 -8.61 13.47 -3.74
CA LYS A 105 -8.52 13.08 -2.34
C LYS A 105 -7.21 12.31 -2.11
N LEU A 106 -6.43 12.76 -1.13
CA LEU A 106 -5.24 12.03 -0.69
C LEU A 106 -5.67 10.90 0.24
N VAL A 107 -5.09 9.71 0.06
CA VAL A 107 -5.48 8.49 0.80
C VAL A 107 -4.25 7.81 1.40
N VAL A 108 -4.34 7.43 2.67
CA VAL A 108 -3.38 6.53 3.34
C VAL A 108 -4.08 5.21 3.69
N GLY A 109 -4.71 5.13 4.86
CA GLY A 109 -5.42 3.94 5.35
C GLY A 109 -6.87 3.79 4.92
N ASN A 110 -7.43 4.78 4.22
CA ASN A 110 -8.83 4.82 3.79
C ASN A 110 -9.88 4.76 4.92
N THR A 111 -9.47 4.97 6.18
CA THR A 111 -10.35 4.81 7.35
C THR A 111 -11.47 5.86 7.42
N GLU A 112 -11.24 7.07 6.91
CA GLU A 112 -12.28 8.11 6.81
C GLU A 112 -12.90 8.16 5.42
N VAL A 113 -12.08 8.17 4.35
CA VAL A 113 -12.56 8.27 2.97
C VAL A 113 -13.54 7.14 2.64
N GLY A 114 -13.32 5.93 3.16
CA GLY A 114 -14.27 4.83 3.03
C GLY A 114 -15.61 5.11 3.71
N ILE A 115 -15.61 5.78 4.87
CA ILE A 115 -16.84 6.18 5.57
C ILE A 115 -17.57 7.27 4.78
N GLU A 116 -16.85 8.29 4.31
CA GLU A 116 -17.42 9.39 3.52
C GLU A 116 -18.11 8.87 2.25
N VAL A 117 -17.48 7.95 1.52
CA VAL A 117 -18.06 7.39 0.30
C VAL A 117 -19.26 6.50 0.61
N ASN A 118 -19.13 5.60 1.59
CA ASN A 118 -20.17 4.60 1.86
C ASN A 118 -21.39 5.15 2.62
N PHE A 119 -21.20 6.14 3.50
CA PHE A 119 -22.25 6.61 4.40
C PHE A 119 -22.61 8.08 4.23
N LYS A 120 -21.73 8.90 3.63
CA LYS A 120 -21.98 10.33 3.36
C LYS A 120 -22.22 10.63 1.88
N ASN A 121 -22.30 9.58 1.04
CA ASN A 121 -22.48 9.64 -0.41
C ASN A 121 -21.45 10.55 -1.12
N ALA A 122 -20.24 10.68 -0.55
CA ALA A 122 -19.19 11.50 -1.12
C ALA A 122 -18.61 10.85 -2.38
N GLN A 123 -18.33 11.66 -3.40
CA GLN A 123 -17.82 11.18 -4.69
C GLN A 123 -16.42 11.72 -4.94
N TYR A 124 -15.45 10.81 -5.02
CA TYR A 124 -14.05 11.14 -5.28
C TYR A 124 -13.57 10.49 -6.58
N PRO A 125 -13.69 11.18 -7.73
CA PRO A 125 -13.31 10.61 -9.02
C PRO A 125 -11.79 10.42 -9.16
N ILE A 126 -10.99 11.09 -8.33
CA ILE A 126 -9.53 11.00 -8.34
C ILE A 126 -9.02 10.78 -6.93
N LEU A 127 -8.32 9.67 -6.73
CA LEU A 127 -7.70 9.27 -5.48
C LEU A 127 -6.19 9.19 -5.68
N ILE A 128 -5.42 9.70 -4.73
CA ILE A 128 -3.96 9.63 -4.75
C ILE A 128 -3.49 8.99 -3.44
N SER A 129 -2.94 7.77 -3.53
CA SER A 129 -2.32 7.13 -2.38
C SER A 129 -0.93 7.68 -2.11
N VAL A 130 -0.72 8.22 -0.91
CA VAL A 130 0.56 8.82 -0.51
C VAL A 130 1.42 7.89 0.35
N THR A 131 0.94 6.66 0.58
CA THR A 131 1.58 5.62 1.39
C THR A 131 3.02 5.30 1.02
N HIS A 132 3.42 5.49 -0.25
CA HIS A 132 4.73 5.11 -0.76
C HIS A 132 5.64 6.33 -1.05
N VAL A 133 5.30 7.51 -0.55
CA VAL A 133 6.15 8.69 -0.60
C VAL A 133 7.05 8.69 0.64
N PRO A 134 8.37 8.47 0.51
CA PRO A 134 9.26 8.29 1.67
C PRO A 134 9.26 9.47 2.63
N GLU A 135 9.24 10.69 2.10
CA GLU A 135 9.27 11.93 2.87
C GLU A 135 8.07 12.06 3.81
N LEU A 136 6.92 11.48 3.45
CA LEU A 136 5.71 11.49 4.27
C LEU A 136 5.66 10.34 5.30
N ASN A 137 6.60 9.40 5.23
CA ASN A 137 6.70 8.26 6.16
C ASN A 137 7.92 8.39 7.10
N VAL A 138 8.58 9.54 7.12
CA VAL A 138 9.68 9.82 8.05
C VAL A 138 9.18 9.74 9.49
N LEU A 139 9.92 9.04 10.33
CA LEU A 139 9.72 9.05 11.78
C LEU A 139 11.10 9.05 12.41
N SER A 140 11.57 10.23 12.83
CA SER A 140 12.96 10.44 13.27
C SER A 140 12.98 11.12 14.63
N ILE A 141 13.69 10.50 15.57
CA ILE A 141 13.97 11.06 16.88
C ILE A 141 15.19 11.97 16.75
N LYS A 142 15.04 13.22 17.17
CA LYS A 142 16.09 14.23 17.20
C LYS A 142 16.41 14.62 18.65
N GLU A 143 17.45 15.42 18.85
CA GLU A 143 17.79 15.94 20.17
C GLU A 143 16.62 16.71 20.79
N ASN A 144 16.00 17.60 20.01
CA ASN A 144 14.97 18.54 20.46
C ASN A 144 13.51 18.11 20.14
N GLY A 145 13.27 16.87 19.70
CA GLY A 145 11.91 16.42 19.40
C GLY A 145 11.84 15.22 18.45
N ILE A 146 10.65 14.98 17.90
CA ILE A 146 10.38 13.88 16.96
C ILE A 146 9.76 14.46 15.70
N ASP A 147 10.39 14.21 14.56
CA ASP A 147 9.80 14.49 13.25
C ASP A 147 8.85 13.35 12.88
N ILE A 148 7.59 13.68 12.61
CA ILE A 148 6.53 12.72 12.27
C ILE A 148 5.96 13.07 10.89
N GLY A 149 6.18 12.19 9.92
CA GLY A 149 5.60 12.27 8.60
C GLY A 149 4.09 12.02 8.61
N SER A 150 3.35 12.70 7.74
CA SER A 150 1.88 12.66 7.72
C SER A 150 1.29 11.28 7.38
N SER A 151 2.04 10.42 6.68
CA SER A 151 1.63 9.07 6.31
C SER A 151 2.05 7.99 7.32
N VAL A 152 2.77 8.37 8.39
CA VAL A 152 3.14 7.46 9.48
C VAL A 152 1.88 6.83 10.08
N ARG A 153 1.89 5.50 10.21
CA ARG A 153 0.80 4.72 10.81
C ARG A 153 0.74 4.97 12.31
N LEU A 154 -0.47 5.02 12.87
CA LEU A 154 -0.66 5.23 14.31
C LEU A 154 -0.02 4.11 15.16
N SER A 155 -0.04 2.86 14.68
CA SER A 155 0.64 1.76 15.37
C SER A 155 2.16 1.97 15.45
N ARG A 156 2.78 2.41 14.35
CA ARG A 156 4.22 2.70 14.30
C ARG A 156 4.58 3.88 15.18
N LEU A 157 3.77 4.94 15.18
CA LEU A 157 3.95 6.07 16.09
C LEU A 157 3.87 5.60 17.55
N GLN A 158 2.89 4.77 17.90
CA GLN A 158 2.72 4.26 19.27
C GLN A 158 3.91 3.39 19.74
N GLU A 159 4.57 2.67 18.84
CA GLU A 159 5.80 1.93 19.14
C GLU A 159 6.95 2.90 19.49
N VAL A 160 7.22 3.85 18.60
CA VAL A 160 8.33 4.81 18.79
C VAL A 160 8.12 5.70 20.00
N LEU A 161 6.88 6.15 20.28
CA LEU A 161 6.61 6.92 21.49
C LEU A 161 6.94 6.12 22.76
N ARG A 162 6.67 4.81 22.77
CA ARG A 162 7.00 3.94 23.90
C ARG A 162 8.50 3.79 24.10
N GLU A 163 9.25 3.66 23.01
CA GLU A 163 10.73 3.62 23.03
C GLU A 163 11.28 4.92 23.62
N VAL A 164 10.86 6.08 23.09
CA VAL A 164 11.31 7.40 23.57
C VAL A 164 10.96 7.64 25.04
N ILE A 165 9.76 7.23 25.47
CA ILE A 165 9.31 7.35 26.88
C ILE A 165 10.16 6.51 27.84
N ALA A 166 10.68 5.37 27.36
CA ALA A 166 11.51 4.48 28.16
C ALA A 166 12.98 4.92 28.22
N GLU A 167 13.48 5.58 27.16
CA GLU A 167 14.88 5.96 27.01
C GLU A 167 15.21 7.36 27.52
N ARG A 168 14.24 8.29 27.51
CA ARG A 168 14.47 9.70 27.86
C ARG A 168 13.87 10.09 29.21
N GLU A 169 14.36 11.21 29.73
CA GLU A 169 13.94 11.74 31.02
C GLU A 169 12.45 12.11 31.04
N ILE A 170 11.85 12.08 32.23
CA ILE A 170 10.41 12.31 32.40
C ILE A 170 10.01 13.71 31.92
N HIS A 171 10.85 14.72 32.19
CA HIS A 171 10.58 16.10 31.83
C HIS A 171 10.65 16.35 30.31
N GLU A 172 11.40 15.54 29.56
CA GLU A 172 11.50 15.62 28.10
C GLU A 172 10.35 14.91 27.37
N THR A 173 9.65 14.01 28.05
CA THR A 173 8.71 13.06 27.42
C THR A 173 7.23 13.33 27.73
N SER A 174 6.90 14.47 28.35
CA SER A 174 5.54 14.83 28.75
C SER A 174 4.54 14.77 27.57
N SER A 175 4.86 15.39 26.44
CA SER A 175 4.04 15.35 25.23
C SER A 175 3.93 13.94 24.64
N CYS A 176 5.02 13.17 24.65
CA CYS A 176 5.03 11.79 24.15
C CYS A 176 4.08 10.90 24.98
N ARG A 177 4.08 11.05 26.30
CA ARG A 177 3.18 10.31 27.21
C ARG A 177 1.72 10.66 26.93
N ALA A 178 1.40 11.96 26.83
CA ALA A 178 0.05 12.41 26.52
C ALA A 178 -0.47 11.82 25.19
N ILE A 179 0.35 11.87 24.12
CA ILE A 179 -0.02 11.28 22.82
C ILE A 179 -0.17 9.76 22.92
N SER A 180 0.75 9.08 23.62
CA SER A 180 0.71 7.64 23.81
C SER A 180 -0.55 7.18 24.56
N ASP A 181 -0.93 7.91 25.61
CA ASP A 181 -2.14 7.64 26.38
C ASP A 181 -3.40 7.82 25.51
N GLN A 182 -3.40 8.82 24.64
CA GLN A 182 -4.51 9.03 23.73
C GLN A 182 -4.63 7.91 22.69
N LEU A 183 -3.50 7.48 22.11
CA LEU A 183 -3.47 6.37 21.15
C LEU A 183 -3.86 5.01 21.76
N LYS A 184 -3.78 4.88 23.09
CA LYS A 184 -4.25 3.70 23.80
C LYS A 184 -5.76 3.51 23.67
N TRP A 185 -6.52 4.60 23.71
CA TRP A 185 -7.99 4.59 23.70
C TRP A 185 -8.61 4.91 22.34
N PHE A 186 -7.81 5.37 21.37
CA PHE A 186 -8.30 5.82 20.06
C PHE A 186 -9.09 4.75 19.26
N ALA A 187 -8.51 3.58 19.01
CA ALA A 187 -9.14 2.52 18.21
C ALA A 187 -8.44 1.15 18.39
N GLY A 188 -9.05 0.10 17.85
CA GLY A 188 -8.46 -1.25 17.77
C GLY A 188 -7.20 -1.30 16.90
N LYS A 189 -6.40 -2.37 17.05
CA LYS A 189 -5.11 -2.54 16.36
C LYS A 189 -5.25 -2.53 14.84
N GLN A 190 -6.33 -3.09 14.30
CA GLN A 190 -6.58 -3.13 12.84
C GLN A 190 -6.67 -1.72 12.25
N VAL A 191 -7.39 -0.82 12.92
CA VAL A 191 -7.53 0.58 12.49
C VAL A 191 -6.19 1.29 12.63
N LYS A 192 -5.50 1.16 13.77
CA LYS A 192 -4.21 1.82 14.00
C LYS A 192 -3.10 1.39 13.03
N ASN A 193 -3.18 0.16 12.49
CA ASN A 193 -2.24 -0.35 11.50
C ASN A 193 -2.37 0.29 10.12
N VAL A 194 -3.49 0.96 9.83
CA VAL A 194 -3.72 1.60 8.53
C VAL A 194 -3.96 3.10 8.64
N ALA A 195 -4.56 3.57 9.74
CA ALA A 195 -4.74 4.98 10.03
C ALA A 195 -3.40 5.70 10.12
N SER A 196 -3.36 6.91 9.57
CA SER A 196 -2.15 7.74 9.53
C SER A 196 -2.32 8.99 10.38
N VAL A 197 -1.21 9.51 10.91
CA VAL A 197 -1.18 10.74 11.72
C VAL A 197 -1.82 11.93 10.98
N GLY A 198 -1.40 12.20 9.74
CA GLY A 198 -1.94 13.28 8.94
C GLY A 198 -3.41 13.07 8.57
N GLY A 199 -3.80 11.83 8.27
CA GLY A 199 -5.21 11.47 8.10
C GLY A 199 -6.06 11.80 9.33
N ASN A 200 -5.57 11.51 10.54
CA ASN A 200 -6.25 11.84 11.78
C ASN A 200 -6.37 13.37 11.97
N ILE A 201 -5.26 14.10 11.80
CA ILE A 201 -5.21 15.57 11.94
C ILE A 201 -6.11 16.26 10.92
N CYS A 202 -6.03 15.90 9.64
CA CYS A 202 -6.81 16.52 8.57
C CYS A 202 -8.31 16.21 8.65
N THR A 203 -8.69 15.10 9.29
CA THR A 203 -10.11 14.75 9.45
C THR A 203 -10.77 15.64 10.51
N ALA A 204 -10.01 16.13 11.50
CA ALA A 204 -10.47 17.03 12.56
C ALA A 204 -11.85 16.63 13.12
N ALA A 205 -12.07 15.32 13.33
CA ALA A 205 -13.34 14.81 13.81
C ALA A 205 -13.68 15.49 15.15
N PRO A 206 -14.97 15.78 15.46
CA PRO A 206 -15.36 16.50 16.69
C PRO A 206 -14.91 15.84 18.01
N ILE A 207 -14.45 14.59 17.93
CA ILE A 207 -13.93 13.74 19.01
C ILE A 207 -12.45 13.37 18.80
N SER A 208 -11.72 14.12 17.97
CA SER A 208 -10.28 13.93 17.80
C SER A 208 -9.59 14.37 19.10
N HIS A 209 -9.44 13.41 20.01
CA HIS A 209 -8.65 13.56 21.21
C HIS A 209 -7.14 13.55 20.91
#